data_AF-A0A1E5P0D0-F1
#
_entry.id   AF-A0A1E5P0D0-F1
#
_cell.length_a   1.000
_cell.length_b   1.000
_cell.length_c   1.000
_cell.angle_alpha   90.00
_cell.angle_beta   90.00
_cell.angle_gamma   90.00
#
_symmetry.space_group_name_H-M   'P 1'
#
loop_
_entity.id
_entity.type
_entity.pdbx_description
1 polymer ?
#
loop_
_entity_poly.entity_id
_entity_poly.type
_entity_poly.pdbx_seq_one_letter_code
_entity_poly.pdbx_strand_id
1 'polypeptide(L)'
;MPQATLALTEDRRRCTGESHQALHALVTDTDQPLTIPAARHLEQAQLEAAVFLACCKIGSLSEHPLGIVQVRPEEGRLTLRLLDEPYVVHHWAEFLLPRLSGEESDHPLDRVLGVPGLRYCRESGGISLHRPGAPARILLTGFNPRWWERIADRLTTDYGLLQSEPDWTPTERTAYTAAVNSPFEPPSLFSPLLRRIRATAGPGPFNGTDAWHAVGSSFRLETTDGPPCPDFIRLLGDGPTGLGWKVDHKSCTCLCDHTHSGMGCTIDFLEPTTGQFVYYSNLKWNRTHSDRRSQTVTDLNRLAFA
;
A
#
# COMPACT_ATOMS: atom_id res chain seq x y z
N MET A 1 -18.48 22.11 -19.87
CA MET A 1 -18.29 20.94 -18.99
C MET A 1 -17.49 21.42 -17.80
N PRO A 2 -17.97 21.40 -16.55
CA PRO A 2 -17.10 20.71 -15.57
C PRO A 2 -17.60 20.30 -14.17
N GLN A 3 -18.44 21.08 -13.46
CA GLN A 3 -18.51 20.99 -11.99
C GLN A 3 -19.22 19.74 -11.46
N ALA A 4 -20.36 19.36 -12.05
CA ALA A 4 -21.06 18.13 -11.67
C ALA A 4 -20.16 16.90 -11.88
N THR A 5 -19.48 16.82 -13.02
CA THR A 5 -18.60 15.68 -13.34
C THR A 5 -17.32 15.66 -12.49
N LEU A 6 -16.79 16.81 -12.08
CA LEU A 6 -15.67 16.87 -11.14
C LEU A 6 -16.04 16.26 -9.79
N ALA A 7 -17.26 16.51 -9.30
CA ALA A 7 -17.78 15.96 -8.05
C ALA A 7 -17.93 14.43 -8.12
N LEU A 8 -18.43 13.89 -9.25
CA LEU A 8 -18.60 12.43 -9.45
C LEU A 8 -17.28 11.64 -9.37
N THR A 9 -16.16 12.29 -9.65
CA THR A 9 -14.83 11.65 -9.66
C THR A 9 -14.01 11.96 -8.40
N GLU A 10 -14.42 12.91 -7.57
CA GLU A 10 -13.59 13.50 -6.52
C GLU A 10 -13.04 12.46 -5.53
N ASP A 11 -13.92 11.67 -4.93
CA ASP A 11 -13.54 10.72 -3.89
C ASP A 11 -12.62 9.62 -4.45
N ARG A 12 -12.90 9.16 -5.68
CA ARG A 12 -12.01 8.21 -6.36
C ARG A 12 -10.65 8.83 -6.64
N ARG A 13 -10.56 10.08 -7.09
CA ARG A 13 -9.26 10.78 -7.28
C ARG A 13 -8.48 10.86 -5.97
N ARG A 14 -9.14 11.20 -4.86
CA ARG A 14 -8.49 11.28 -3.53
C ARG A 14 -8.00 9.90 -3.06
N CYS A 15 -8.80 8.84 -3.27
CA CYS A 15 -8.45 7.47 -2.88
C CYS A 15 -7.37 6.83 -3.76
N THR A 16 -7.27 7.19 -5.03
CA THR A 16 -6.45 6.47 -6.01
C THR A 16 -5.34 7.29 -6.64
N GLY A 17 -5.41 8.62 -6.62
CA GLY A 17 -4.50 9.49 -7.38
C GLY A 17 -4.74 9.47 -8.90
N GLU A 18 -5.81 8.83 -9.39
CA GLU A 18 -6.20 8.89 -10.79
C GLU A 18 -6.56 10.33 -11.21
N SER A 19 -6.30 10.69 -12.48
CA SER A 19 -6.66 12.02 -12.99
C SER A 19 -8.16 12.11 -13.28
N HIS A 20 -8.72 13.32 -13.19
CA HIS A 20 -10.12 13.54 -13.57
C HIS A 20 -10.38 13.10 -15.02
N GLN A 21 -9.47 13.40 -15.94
CA GLN A 21 -9.62 13.02 -17.34
C GLN A 21 -9.68 11.50 -17.54
N ALA A 22 -8.86 10.73 -16.82
CA ALA A 22 -8.88 9.27 -16.90
C ALA A 22 -10.19 8.70 -16.34
N LEU A 23 -10.67 9.25 -15.23
CA LEU A 23 -11.91 8.81 -14.59
C LEU A 23 -13.17 9.24 -15.33
N HIS A 24 -13.17 10.43 -15.94
CA HIS A 24 -14.29 10.96 -16.70
C HIS A 24 -14.70 9.99 -17.82
N ALA A 25 -13.75 9.30 -18.44
CA ALA A 25 -14.03 8.29 -19.47
C ALA A 25 -14.80 7.06 -18.94
N LEU A 26 -14.83 6.84 -17.62
CA LEU A 26 -15.53 5.74 -16.96
C LEU A 26 -16.91 6.15 -16.43
N VAL A 27 -17.27 7.43 -16.46
CA VAL A 27 -18.57 7.92 -16.00
C VAL A 27 -19.64 7.53 -17.02
N THR A 28 -20.43 6.51 -16.69
CA THR A 28 -21.53 6.03 -17.52
C THR A 28 -22.89 6.62 -17.13
N ASP A 29 -23.03 7.05 -15.87
CA ASP A 29 -24.24 7.67 -15.31
C ASP A 29 -23.83 8.99 -14.63
N THR A 30 -24.50 10.09 -15.00
CA THR A 30 -24.19 11.43 -14.48
C THR A 30 -24.68 11.67 -13.05
N ASP A 31 -25.47 10.76 -12.50
CA ASP A 31 -26.02 10.89 -11.14
C ASP A 31 -25.35 9.95 -10.13
N GLN A 32 -24.44 9.08 -10.58
CA GLN A 32 -23.75 8.13 -9.70
C GLN A 32 -22.25 8.40 -9.58
N PRO A 33 -21.72 8.54 -8.35
CA PRO A 33 -20.29 8.70 -8.14
C PRO A 33 -19.52 7.44 -8.53
N LEU A 34 -18.29 7.60 -9.03
CA LEU A 34 -17.46 6.46 -9.40
C LEU A 34 -16.95 5.73 -8.16
N THR A 35 -17.26 4.44 -8.10
CA THR A 35 -16.77 3.54 -7.04
C THR A 35 -15.38 3.01 -7.39
N ILE A 36 -14.74 2.38 -6.39
CA ILE A 36 -13.50 1.61 -6.56
C ILE A 36 -13.89 0.14 -6.56
N PRO A 37 -13.65 -0.61 -7.65
CA PRO A 37 -14.01 -2.02 -7.72
C PRO A 37 -13.26 -2.82 -6.65
N ALA A 38 -13.93 -3.82 -6.08
CA ALA A 38 -13.29 -4.84 -5.25
C ALA A 38 -12.48 -5.82 -6.13
N ALA A 39 -11.60 -6.59 -5.50
CA ALA A 39 -10.94 -7.70 -6.17
C ALA A 39 -11.98 -8.75 -6.57
N ARG A 40 -11.95 -9.20 -7.82
CA ARG A 40 -12.92 -10.15 -8.38
C ARG A 40 -12.91 -11.49 -7.67
N HIS A 41 -11.71 -11.94 -7.30
CA HIS A 41 -11.45 -13.26 -6.74
C HIS A 41 -10.51 -13.16 -5.54
N LEU A 42 -10.64 -14.12 -4.61
CA LEU A 42 -9.95 -14.13 -3.34
C LEU A 42 -8.42 -14.11 -3.51
N GLU A 43 -7.90 -14.77 -4.54
CA GLU A 43 -6.47 -14.83 -4.84
C GLU A 43 -5.90 -13.44 -5.14
N GLN A 44 -6.69 -12.57 -5.78
CA GLN A 44 -6.27 -11.19 -6.05
C GLN A 44 -6.24 -10.39 -4.76
N ALA A 45 -7.27 -10.52 -3.92
CA ALA A 45 -7.29 -9.86 -2.62
C ALA A 45 -6.12 -10.33 -1.73
N GLN A 46 -5.80 -11.62 -1.74
CA GLN A 46 -4.68 -12.20 -1.00
C GLN A 46 -3.33 -11.71 -1.51
N LEU A 47 -3.15 -11.58 -2.82
CA LEU A 47 -1.92 -11.02 -3.38
C LEU A 47 -1.76 -9.54 -3.01
N GLU A 48 -2.82 -8.76 -3.14
CA GLU A 48 -2.83 -7.34 -2.76
C GLU A 48 -2.55 -7.12 -1.28
N ALA A 49 -3.18 -7.91 -0.41
CA ALA A 49 -2.94 -7.87 1.03
C ALA A 49 -1.49 -8.21 1.38
N ALA A 50 -0.94 -9.27 0.78
CA ALA A 50 0.45 -9.67 1.02
C ALA A 50 1.45 -8.59 0.56
N VAL A 51 1.25 -8.01 -0.62
CA VAL A 51 2.09 -6.91 -1.11
C VAL A 51 1.99 -5.69 -0.22
N PHE A 52 0.77 -5.35 0.22
CA PHE A 52 0.55 -4.24 1.14
C PHE A 52 1.32 -4.42 2.45
N LEU A 53 1.14 -5.54 3.13
CA LEU A 53 1.77 -5.84 4.42
C LEU A 53 3.29 -5.96 4.33
N ALA A 54 3.82 -6.45 3.22
CA ALA A 54 5.26 -6.49 2.99
C ALA A 54 5.86 -5.08 2.84
N CYS A 55 5.19 -4.20 2.08
CA CYS A 55 5.73 -2.88 1.75
C CYS A 55 5.38 -1.77 2.78
N CYS A 56 4.51 -2.03 3.76
CA CYS A 56 3.94 -1.04 4.69
C CYS A 56 4.89 -0.40 5.71
N LYS A 57 6.19 -0.37 5.41
CA LYS A 57 7.30 0.04 6.27
C LYS A 57 8.23 1.08 5.63
N ILE A 58 7.91 1.60 4.44
CA ILE A 58 8.77 2.56 3.72
C ILE A 58 8.94 3.90 4.47
N GLY A 59 7.99 4.22 5.35
CA GLY A 59 8.05 5.36 6.26
C GLY A 59 8.00 6.75 5.62
N SER A 60 8.24 7.75 6.48
CA SER A 60 8.20 9.21 6.25
C SER A 60 9.21 9.78 5.24
N LEU A 61 9.92 8.92 4.50
CA LEU A 61 10.89 9.34 3.48
C LEU A 61 10.26 9.56 2.09
N SER A 62 9.06 9.03 1.86
CA SER A 62 8.33 9.20 0.60
C SER A 62 7.34 10.37 0.67
N GLU A 63 7.13 11.07 -0.45
CA GLU A 63 6.05 12.06 -0.61
C GLU A 63 4.66 11.44 -0.73
N HIS A 64 4.63 10.14 -1.02
CA HIS A 64 3.41 9.37 -1.24
C HIS A 64 3.31 8.15 -0.33
N PRO A 65 2.08 7.75 0.07
CA PRO A 65 1.86 6.52 0.82
C PRO A 65 2.50 5.33 0.11
N LEU A 66 3.37 4.58 0.79
CA LEU A 66 4.12 3.45 0.21
C LEU A 66 4.98 3.76 -1.03
N GLY A 67 5.24 5.04 -1.34
CA GLY A 67 5.83 5.43 -2.62
C GLY A 67 4.87 5.31 -3.81
N ILE A 68 3.57 5.13 -3.58
CA ILE A 68 2.56 4.94 -4.62
C ILE A 68 1.99 6.30 -5.04
N VAL A 69 2.32 6.74 -6.25
CA VAL A 69 1.78 7.96 -6.87
C VAL A 69 0.34 7.74 -7.29
N GLN A 70 0.01 6.58 -7.85
CA GLN A 70 -1.32 6.32 -8.38
C GLN A 70 -1.66 4.83 -8.26
N VAL A 71 -2.92 4.55 -7.99
CA VAL A 71 -3.53 3.24 -8.01
C VAL A 71 -4.56 3.24 -9.13
N ARG A 72 -4.55 2.23 -9.99
CA ARG A 72 -5.62 1.98 -10.95
C ARG A 72 -6.22 0.60 -10.63
N PRO A 73 -7.35 0.57 -9.90
CA PRO A 73 -8.01 -0.66 -9.53
C PRO A 73 -8.91 -1.16 -10.67
N GLU A 74 -8.69 -2.41 -11.07
CA GLU A 74 -9.57 -3.19 -11.92
C GLU A 74 -10.03 -4.42 -11.12
N GLU A 75 -11.11 -5.10 -11.56
CA GLU A 75 -11.62 -6.26 -10.82
C GLU A 75 -10.58 -7.40 -10.78
N GLY A 76 -9.96 -7.73 -11.91
CA GLY A 76 -8.97 -8.82 -12.02
C GLY A 76 -7.51 -8.41 -11.93
N ARG A 77 -7.21 -7.13 -11.70
CA ARG A 77 -5.82 -6.61 -11.69
C ARG A 77 -5.73 -5.33 -10.89
N LEU A 78 -4.59 -5.11 -10.25
CA LEU A 78 -4.23 -3.81 -9.68
C LEU A 78 -3.01 -3.25 -10.40
N THR A 79 -3.09 -2.00 -10.88
CA THR A 79 -1.90 -1.31 -11.39
C THR A 79 -1.47 -0.24 -10.40
N LEU A 80 -0.20 -0.26 -10.01
CA LEU A 80 0.41 0.69 -9.10
C LEU A 80 1.46 1.49 -9.87
N ARG A 81 1.36 2.81 -9.82
CA ARG A 81 2.40 3.72 -10.29
C ARG A 81 3.23 4.12 -9.08
N LEU A 82 4.46 3.64 -9.02
CA LEU A 82 5.41 4.01 -7.99
C LEU A 82 6.08 5.34 -8.34
N LEU A 83 6.63 5.99 -7.32
CA LEU A 83 7.49 7.15 -7.46
C LEU A 83 8.77 6.74 -8.20
N ASP A 84 9.26 7.58 -9.11
CA ASP A 84 10.43 7.32 -9.95
C ASP A 84 11.73 7.53 -9.16
N GLU A 85 11.87 6.81 -8.05
CA GLU A 85 12.97 6.91 -7.11
C GLU A 85 13.58 5.52 -6.88
N PRO A 86 14.89 5.34 -7.19
CA PRO A 86 15.58 4.08 -6.99
C PRO A 86 15.39 3.43 -5.62
N TYR A 87 15.39 4.21 -4.53
CA TYR A 87 15.21 3.63 -3.18
C TYR A 87 13.81 3.06 -2.97
N VAL A 88 12.77 3.65 -3.59
CA VAL A 88 11.40 3.14 -3.51
C VAL A 88 11.32 1.79 -4.21
N VAL A 89 11.92 1.69 -5.40
CA VAL A 89 11.99 0.44 -6.16
C VAL A 89 12.81 -0.62 -5.40
N HIS A 90 13.92 -0.21 -4.78
CA HIS A 90 14.73 -1.10 -3.94
C HIS A 90 13.95 -1.65 -2.75
N HIS A 91 13.30 -0.76 -1.97
CA HIS A 91 12.45 -1.15 -0.85
C HIS A 91 11.38 -2.16 -1.29
N TRP A 92 10.68 -1.88 -2.39
CA TRP A 92 9.67 -2.80 -2.91
C TRP A 92 10.28 -4.16 -3.30
N ALA A 93 11.38 -4.19 -4.06
CA ALA A 93 12.00 -5.46 -4.43
C ALA A 93 12.51 -6.24 -3.21
N GLU A 94 13.18 -5.57 -2.26
CA GLU A 94 13.74 -6.18 -1.06
C GLU A 94 12.68 -6.82 -0.16
N PHE A 95 11.55 -6.13 0.05
CA PHE A 95 10.49 -6.62 0.95
C PHE A 95 9.50 -7.54 0.25
N LEU A 96 9.44 -7.57 -1.08
CA LEU A 96 8.50 -8.43 -1.82
C LEU A 96 9.12 -9.75 -2.25
N LEU A 97 10.36 -9.75 -2.73
CA LEU A 97 10.95 -10.92 -3.35
C LEU A 97 11.24 -12.01 -2.30
N PRO A 98 10.73 -13.24 -2.50
CA PRO A 98 10.82 -14.27 -1.49
C PRO A 98 12.24 -14.80 -1.34
N ARG A 99 12.66 -15.02 -0.09
CA ARG A 99 13.92 -15.69 0.27
C ARG A 99 13.72 -16.56 1.51
N LEU A 100 14.53 -17.60 1.67
CA LEU A 100 14.51 -18.38 2.90
C LEU A 100 15.04 -17.55 4.07
N SER A 101 14.48 -17.72 5.26
CA SER A 101 15.11 -17.24 6.47
C SER A 101 16.39 -18.02 6.72
N GLY A 102 17.49 -17.33 7.03
CA GLY A 102 18.74 -17.99 7.41
C GLY A 102 18.67 -18.67 8.78
N GLU A 103 17.62 -18.40 9.57
CA GLU A 103 17.38 -18.99 10.88
C GLU A 103 16.39 -20.15 10.76
N GLU A 104 16.67 -21.25 11.47
CA GLU A 104 15.72 -22.34 11.67
C GLU A 104 14.56 -21.84 12.53
N SER A 105 13.50 -21.34 11.91
CA SER A 105 12.26 -21.03 12.62
C SER A 105 11.37 -22.26 12.70
N ASP A 106 10.90 -22.54 13.92
CA ASP A 106 9.84 -23.52 14.18
C ASP A 106 8.52 -23.09 13.54
N HIS A 107 8.28 -21.79 13.39
CA HIS A 107 7.02 -21.27 12.84
C HIS A 107 7.08 -21.18 11.31
N PRO A 108 6.14 -21.82 10.58
CA PRO A 108 6.13 -21.82 9.11
C PRO A 108 6.16 -20.45 8.44
N LEU A 109 5.55 -19.44 9.05
CA LEU A 109 5.47 -18.07 8.51
C LEU A 109 6.84 -17.42 8.38
N ASP A 110 7.73 -17.67 9.35
CA ASP A 110 9.00 -16.96 9.43
C ASP A 110 10.07 -17.61 8.56
N ARG A 111 9.79 -18.78 7.97
CA ARG A 111 10.72 -19.53 7.11
C ARG A 111 10.96 -18.87 5.75
N VAL A 112 10.07 -17.96 5.34
CA VAL A 112 10.18 -17.21 4.10
C VAL A 112 10.03 -15.74 4.42
N LEU A 113 11.10 -14.98 4.17
CA LEU A 113 11.02 -13.52 4.14
C LEU A 113 10.47 -13.07 2.79
N GLY A 114 9.75 -11.94 2.76
CA GLY A 114 9.08 -11.44 1.58
C GLY A 114 7.70 -12.07 1.38
N VAL A 115 7.17 -12.05 0.15
CA VAL A 115 5.86 -12.62 -0.16
C VAL A 115 6.03 -14.04 -0.72
N PRO A 116 5.59 -15.10 0.00
CA PRO A 116 5.73 -16.47 -0.47
C PRO A 116 5.10 -16.70 -1.85
N GLY A 117 5.84 -17.39 -2.73
CA GLY A 117 5.42 -17.73 -4.08
C GLY A 117 5.34 -16.55 -5.04
N LEU A 118 5.73 -15.34 -4.62
CA LEU A 118 5.74 -14.19 -5.51
C LEU A 118 6.82 -14.37 -6.56
N ARG A 119 6.45 -14.14 -7.81
CA ARG A 119 7.36 -14.04 -8.94
C ARG A 119 7.12 -12.71 -9.63
N TYR A 120 8.14 -12.20 -10.30
CA TYR A 120 7.98 -11.10 -11.23
C TYR A 120 8.38 -11.48 -12.65
N CYS A 121 7.78 -10.79 -13.62
CA CYS A 121 8.27 -10.76 -14.99
C CYS A 121 8.15 -9.34 -15.54
N ARG A 122 8.96 -9.03 -16.55
CA ARG A 122 8.87 -7.76 -17.24
C ARG A 122 7.79 -7.82 -18.31
N GLU A 123 6.96 -6.78 -18.36
CA GLU A 123 5.91 -6.65 -19.34
C GLU A 123 5.88 -5.25 -19.96
N SER A 124 5.08 -5.09 -21.01
CA SER A 124 4.88 -3.79 -21.65
C SER A 124 4.35 -2.78 -20.63
N GLY A 125 5.21 -1.83 -20.25
CA GLY A 125 4.87 -0.75 -19.31
C GLY A 125 5.31 -0.95 -17.87
N GLY A 126 5.93 -2.08 -17.49
CA GLY A 126 6.36 -2.24 -16.10
C GLY A 126 6.82 -3.63 -15.66
N ILE A 127 6.76 -3.85 -14.34
CA ILE A 127 7.06 -5.12 -13.67
C ILE A 127 5.76 -5.75 -13.19
N SER A 128 5.53 -6.98 -13.62
CA SER A 128 4.33 -7.75 -13.34
C SER A 128 4.59 -8.71 -12.19
N LEU A 129 3.94 -8.50 -11.06
CA LEU A 129 3.96 -9.38 -9.89
C LEU A 129 2.81 -10.38 -9.97
N HIS A 130 3.12 -11.66 -9.77
CA HIS A 130 2.15 -12.74 -9.84
C HIS A 130 2.57 -13.93 -8.96
N ARG A 131 1.64 -14.87 -8.75
CA ARG A 131 1.93 -16.19 -8.16
C ARG A 131 1.72 -17.26 -9.23
N PRO A 132 2.63 -18.24 -9.37
CA PRO A 132 2.45 -19.35 -10.29
C PRO A 132 1.10 -20.06 -10.07
N GLY A 133 0.39 -20.33 -11.16
CA GLY A 133 -0.91 -21.01 -11.15
C GLY A 133 -2.10 -20.16 -10.70
N ALA A 134 -1.91 -18.89 -10.34
CA ALA A 134 -2.99 -17.99 -9.94
C ALA A 134 -3.28 -16.92 -11.02
N PRO A 135 -4.54 -16.53 -11.24
CA PRO A 135 -4.88 -15.43 -12.16
C PRO A 135 -4.54 -14.05 -11.58
N ALA A 136 -4.22 -13.99 -10.28
CA ALA A 136 -3.95 -12.77 -9.54
C ALA A 136 -2.67 -12.07 -10.00
N ARG A 137 -2.77 -10.75 -10.18
CA ARG A 137 -1.69 -9.96 -10.77
C ARG A 137 -1.69 -8.50 -10.30
N ILE A 138 -0.48 -7.99 -10.04
CA ILE A 138 -0.23 -6.57 -9.76
C ILE A 138 0.82 -6.05 -10.74
N LEU A 139 0.53 -4.95 -11.44
CA LEU A 139 1.46 -4.31 -12.37
C LEU A 139 2.07 -3.07 -11.72
N LEU A 140 3.39 -3.07 -11.54
CA LEU A 140 4.15 -1.91 -11.07
C LEU A 140 4.65 -1.09 -12.25
N THR A 141 4.44 0.22 -12.21
CA THR A 141 4.77 1.17 -13.29
C THR A 141 5.37 2.46 -12.70
N GLY A 142 5.79 3.39 -13.56
CA GLY A 142 6.23 4.73 -13.14
C GLY A 142 7.73 4.87 -12.89
N PHE A 143 8.50 3.78 -13.03
CA PHE A 143 9.96 3.76 -12.90
C PHE A 143 10.59 2.97 -14.06
N ASN A 144 11.92 3.05 -14.21
CA ASN A 144 12.64 2.24 -15.20
C ASN A 144 12.67 0.75 -14.80
N PRO A 145 12.05 -0.18 -15.55
CA PRO A 145 12.01 -1.61 -15.18
C PRO A 145 13.38 -2.25 -14.99
N ARG A 146 14.44 -1.73 -15.63
CA ARG A 146 15.81 -2.21 -15.45
C ARG A 146 16.35 -1.97 -14.04
N TRP A 147 15.82 -1.02 -13.29
CA TRP A 147 16.18 -0.83 -11.88
C TRP A 147 15.77 -2.04 -11.07
N TRP A 148 14.53 -2.53 -11.25
CA TRP A 148 14.05 -3.73 -10.58
C TRP A 148 14.91 -4.95 -10.90
N GLU A 149 15.22 -5.18 -12.19
CA GLU A 149 16.07 -6.29 -12.63
C GLU A 149 17.45 -6.22 -11.94
N ARG A 150 18.12 -5.07 -11.97
CA ARG A 150 19.43 -4.88 -11.33
C ARG A 150 19.40 -5.09 -9.81
N ILE A 151 18.35 -4.61 -9.15
CA ILE A 151 18.17 -4.78 -7.70
C ILE A 151 17.94 -6.26 -7.40
N ALA A 152 17.06 -6.94 -8.13
CA ALA A 152 16.77 -8.35 -7.94
C ALA A 152 18.00 -9.25 -8.17
N ASP A 153 18.82 -8.96 -9.20
CA ASP A 153 20.08 -9.69 -9.45
C ASP A 153 21.04 -9.58 -8.26
N ARG A 154 21.16 -8.38 -7.70
CA ARG A 154 21.97 -8.13 -6.51
C ARG A 154 21.41 -8.86 -5.28
N LEU A 155 20.12 -8.68 -4.99
CA LEU A 155 19.46 -9.36 -3.87
C LEU A 155 19.58 -10.89 -4.00
N THR A 156 19.59 -11.42 -5.22
CA THR A 156 19.84 -12.84 -5.48
C THR A 156 21.25 -13.23 -5.05
N THR A 157 22.24 -12.40 -5.34
CA THR A 157 23.63 -12.62 -4.92
C THR A 157 23.79 -12.51 -3.40
N ASP A 158 23.16 -11.51 -2.78
CA ASP A 158 23.30 -11.21 -1.35
C ASP A 158 22.52 -12.19 -0.46
N TYR A 159 21.37 -12.68 -0.92
CA TYR A 159 20.40 -13.39 -0.08
C TYR A 159 19.89 -14.73 -0.63
N GLY A 160 20.18 -15.08 -1.88
CA GLY A 160 19.63 -16.29 -2.50
C GLY A 160 18.10 -16.22 -2.65
N LEU A 161 17.61 -15.27 -3.46
CA LEU A 161 16.18 -15.16 -3.76
C LEU A 161 15.62 -16.43 -4.41
N LEU A 162 14.36 -16.75 -4.12
CA LEU A 162 13.62 -17.87 -4.71
C LEU A 162 13.05 -17.53 -6.10
N GLN A 163 13.44 -16.40 -6.69
CA GLN A 163 12.91 -15.92 -7.97
C GLN A 163 13.26 -16.83 -9.15
N SER A 164 14.35 -17.60 -9.07
CA SER A 164 14.75 -18.57 -10.10
C SER A 164 13.85 -19.81 -10.14
N GLU A 165 13.09 -20.08 -9.09
CA GLU A 165 12.18 -21.22 -9.02
C GLU A 165 10.95 -20.96 -9.91
N PRO A 166 10.66 -21.82 -10.91
CA PRO A 166 9.59 -21.57 -11.87
C PRO A 166 8.19 -21.71 -11.26
N ASP A 167 8.08 -22.46 -10.16
CA ASP A 167 6.85 -22.70 -9.41
C ASP A 167 7.12 -22.51 -7.91
N TRP A 168 6.10 -22.70 -7.08
CA TRP A 168 6.21 -22.66 -5.64
C TRP A 168 7.12 -23.77 -5.10
N THR A 169 8.05 -23.40 -4.21
CA THR A 169 8.79 -24.38 -3.39
C THR A 169 7.91 -24.96 -2.28
N PRO A 170 8.24 -26.15 -1.72
CA PRO A 170 7.51 -26.72 -0.59
C PRO A 170 7.45 -25.79 0.63
N THR A 171 8.54 -25.07 0.91
CA THR A 171 8.62 -24.11 2.01
C THR A 171 7.71 -22.91 1.77
N GLU A 172 7.69 -22.34 0.56
CA GLU A 172 6.77 -21.25 0.21
C GLU A 172 5.30 -21.68 0.32
N ARG A 173 4.94 -22.89 -0.14
CA ARG A 173 3.56 -23.41 -0.01
C ARG A 173 3.15 -23.53 1.45
N THR A 174 4.06 -24.00 2.30
CA THR A 174 3.82 -24.18 3.73
C THR A 174 3.65 -22.84 4.43
N ALA A 175 4.53 -21.88 4.16
CA ALA A 175 4.43 -20.51 4.67
C ALA A 175 3.14 -19.82 4.19
N TYR A 176 2.81 -19.93 2.91
CA TYR A 176 1.57 -19.37 2.35
C TYR A 176 0.31 -19.96 2.97
N THR A 177 0.25 -21.28 3.15
CA THR A 177 -0.90 -21.94 3.77
C THR A 177 -1.07 -21.48 5.21
N ALA A 178 0.03 -21.33 5.96
CA ALA A 178 -0.01 -20.78 7.31
C ALA A 178 -0.51 -19.32 7.32
N ALA A 179 -0.09 -18.50 6.34
CA ALA A 179 -0.47 -17.09 6.26
C ALA A 179 -1.96 -16.93 5.94
N VAL A 180 -2.47 -17.68 4.96
CA VAL A 180 -3.90 -17.64 4.59
C VAL A 180 -4.80 -18.10 5.73
N ASN A 181 -4.32 -19.01 6.58
CA ASN A 181 -5.07 -19.49 7.75
C ASN A 181 -4.88 -18.60 8.99
N SER A 182 -4.05 -17.55 8.92
CA SER A 182 -3.81 -16.63 10.02
C SER A 182 -4.98 -15.63 10.14
N PRO A 183 -5.60 -15.49 11.34
CA PRO A 183 -6.67 -14.51 11.55
C PRO A 183 -6.16 -13.06 11.59
N PHE A 184 -4.84 -12.86 11.61
CA PHE A 184 -4.20 -11.55 11.75
C PHE A 184 -3.93 -10.85 10.41
N GLU A 185 -4.18 -11.50 9.27
CA GLU A 185 -3.90 -10.93 7.94
C GLU A 185 -5.09 -10.99 6.98
N PRO A 186 -6.28 -10.47 7.36
CA PRO A 186 -7.49 -10.63 6.55
C PRO A 186 -7.38 -9.89 5.21
N PRO A 187 -7.46 -10.59 4.07
CA PRO A 187 -7.44 -9.95 2.74
C PRO A 187 -8.59 -8.96 2.52
N SER A 188 -9.73 -9.20 3.18
CA SER A 188 -10.90 -8.32 3.17
C SER A 188 -10.63 -6.93 3.76
N LEU A 189 -9.60 -6.79 4.61
CA LEU A 189 -9.18 -5.51 5.15
C LEU A 189 -8.15 -4.84 4.24
N PHE A 190 -7.06 -5.56 3.92
CA PHE A 190 -5.87 -4.95 3.34
C PHE A 190 -5.94 -4.72 1.84
N SER A 191 -6.61 -5.59 1.07
CA SER A 191 -6.79 -5.36 -0.36
C SER A 191 -7.60 -4.08 -0.63
N PRO A 192 -8.77 -3.87 0.01
CA PRO A 192 -9.53 -2.63 -0.20
C PRO A 192 -8.79 -1.37 0.24
N LEU A 193 -7.94 -1.46 1.27
CA LEU A 193 -7.05 -0.38 1.72
C LEU A 193 -5.97 -0.06 0.70
N LEU A 194 -5.26 -1.06 0.16
CA LEU A 194 -4.25 -0.83 -0.88
C LEU A 194 -4.87 -0.17 -2.11
N ARG A 195 -6.09 -0.58 -2.50
CA ARG A 195 -6.85 0.05 -3.60
C ARG A 195 -7.22 1.52 -3.35
N ARG A 196 -7.10 1.99 -2.11
CA ARG A 196 -7.43 3.34 -1.62
C ARG A 196 -6.25 4.02 -0.95
N ILE A 197 -5.03 3.55 -1.14
CA ILE A 197 -3.89 3.98 -0.32
C ILE A 197 -3.61 5.49 -0.41
N ARG A 198 -4.04 6.16 -1.48
CA ARG A 198 -3.92 7.63 -1.58
C ARG A 198 -4.88 8.38 -0.66
N ALA A 199 -5.94 7.74 -0.15
CA ALA A 199 -6.81 8.31 0.87
C ALA A 199 -6.04 8.62 2.16
N THR A 200 -4.90 7.97 2.41
CA THR A 200 -4.05 8.23 3.57
C THR A 200 -3.07 9.39 3.35
N ALA A 201 -3.09 10.05 2.19
CA ALA A 201 -2.33 11.27 1.94
C ALA A 201 -3.13 12.50 2.38
N GLY A 202 -2.49 13.39 3.12
CA GLY A 202 -2.98 14.72 3.44
C GLY A 202 -2.30 15.83 2.63
N PRO A 203 -2.45 17.09 3.07
CA PRO A 203 -2.00 18.27 2.31
C PRO A 203 -0.50 18.53 2.43
N GLY A 204 0.20 17.85 3.35
CA GLY A 204 1.63 18.03 3.53
C GLY A 204 2.43 17.33 2.42
N PRO A 205 3.71 17.71 2.26
CA PRO A 205 4.58 17.14 1.25
C PRO A 205 5.00 15.69 1.58
N PHE A 206 4.77 15.19 2.80
CA PHE A 206 5.32 13.91 3.27
C PHE A 206 4.24 12.94 3.70
N ASN A 207 3.66 12.22 2.74
CA ASN A 207 2.55 11.29 3.01
C ASN A 207 2.99 9.84 3.21
N GLY A 208 4.21 9.64 3.73
CA GLY A 208 4.70 8.30 4.05
C GLY A 208 3.82 7.60 5.08
N THR A 209 3.62 6.30 4.90
CA THR A 209 2.96 5.41 5.87
C THR A 209 4.04 4.67 6.64
N ASP A 210 4.15 4.93 7.94
CA ASP A 210 5.25 4.45 8.79
C ASP A 210 5.03 3.03 9.32
N ALA A 211 3.80 2.68 9.69
CA ALA A 211 3.50 1.32 10.12
C ALA A 211 2.06 0.90 9.84
N TRP A 212 1.93 -0.31 9.32
CA TRP A 212 0.80 -1.20 9.56
C TRP A 212 1.32 -2.39 10.35
N HIS A 213 0.95 -2.48 11.62
CA HIS A 213 1.27 -3.65 12.43
C HIS A 213 0.03 -4.11 13.20
N ALA A 214 -0.11 -5.42 13.35
CA ALA A 214 -1.08 -6.01 14.24
C ALA A 214 -0.64 -5.72 15.69
N VAL A 215 -1.51 -5.08 16.46
CA VAL A 215 -1.40 -4.95 17.92
C VAL A 215 -2.50 -5.80 18.52
N GLY A 216 -2.17 -7.03 18.89
CA GLY A 216 -3.18 -8.03 19.28
C GLY A 216 -4.12 -8.35 18.11
N SER A 217 -5.42 -8.19 18.30
CA SER A 217 -6.46 -8.42 17.27
C SER A 217 -6.77 -7.20 16.40
N SER A 218 -6.02 -6.11 16.55
CA SER A 218 -6.31 -4.81 15.94
C SER A 218 -5.14 -4.33 15.09
N PHE A 219 -5.36 -3.36 14.22
CA PHE A 219 -4.34 -2.81 13.33
C PHE A 219 -4.08 -1.35 13.61
N ARG A 220 -2.83 -0.92 13.47
CA ARG A 220 -2.47 0.49 13.58
C ARG A 220 -2.02 1.03 12.23
N LEU A 221 -2.67 2.07 11.73
CA LEU A 221 -2.27 2.86 10.57
C LEU A 221 -1.64 4.17 11.03
N GLU A 222 -0.35 4.34 10.75
CA GLU A 222 0.34 5.60 11.01
C GLU A 222 0.72 6.29 9.70
N THR A 223 0.32 7.55 9.58
CA THR A 223 0.67 8.42 8.46
C THR A 223 1.46 9.62 8.94
N THR A 224 2.51 9.98 8.21
CA THR A 224 3.06 11.34 8.25
C THR A 224 2.22 12.23 7.34
N ASP A 225 1.95 13.46 7.78
CA ASP A 225 1.12 14.46 7.07
C ASP A 225 -0.23 13.95 6.54
N GLY A 226 -0.82 12.96 7.22
CA GLY A 226 -2.06 12.32 6.79
C GLY A 226 -3.25 13.28 6.66
N PRO A 227 -4.34 12.81 6.02
CA PRO A 227 -5.52 13.62 5.73
C PRO A 227 -6.16 14.21 7.00
N PRO A 228 -6.89 15.34 6.86
CA PRO A 228 -7.80 15.79 7.90
C PRO A 228 -8.81 14.69 8.25
N CYS A 229 -9.15 14.55 9.54
CA CYS A 229 -10.07 13.48 9.98
C CYS A 229 -11.42 13.46 9.26
N PRO A 230 -12.11 14.59 8.98
CA PRO A 230 -13.38 14.55 8.26
C PRO A 230 -13.24 13.91 6.87
N ASP A 231 -12.18 14.26 6.15
CA ASP A 231 -11.88 13.70 4.83
C ASP A 231 -11.57 12.21 4.95
N PHE A 232 -10.76 11.82 5.92
CA PHE A 232 -10.41 10.41 6.11
C PHE A 232 -11.61 9.54 6.51
N ILE A 233 -12.46 10.04 7.41
CA ILE A 233 -13.71 9.37 7.80
C ILE A 233 -14.62 9.23 6.59
N ARG A 234 -14.76 10.26 5.75
CA ARG A 234 -15.56 10.16 4.52
C ARG A 234 -14.99 9.12 3.54
N LEU A 235 -13.68 9.13 3.31
CA LEU A 235 -13.04 8.28 2.30
C LEU A 235 -13.01 6.79 2.69
N LEU A 236 -13.02 6.46 3.99
CA LEU A 236 -13.05 5.07 4.48
C LEU A 236 -14.40 4.65 5.09
N GLY A 237 -15.26 5.59 5.46
CA GLY A 237 -16.58 5.35 6.06
C GLY A 237 -17.67 5.17 5.01
N ASP A 238 -18.69 6.02 5.06
CA ASP A 238 -19.93 5.94 4.28
C ASP A 238 -19.88 6.68 2.93
N GLY A 239 -18.72 7.23 2.56
CA GLY A 239 -18.56 7.90 1.28
C GLY A 239 -18.76 6.96 0.07
N PRO A 240 -18.95 7.53 -1.14
CA PRO A 240 -19.10 6.78 -2.40
C PRO A 240 -18.02 5.73 -2.68
N THR A 241 -16.79 6.00 -2.26
CA THR A 241 -15.67 5.07 -2.36
C THR A 241 -15.34 4.41 -1.03
N GLY A 242 -16.14 4.62 0.01
CA GLY A 242 -15.89 4.17 1.37
C GLY A 242 -15.80 2.65 1.52
N LEU A 243 -15.35 2.22 2.69
CA LEU A 243 -15.29 0.82 3.11
C LEU A 243 -16.40 0.48 4.13
N GLY A 244 -17.27 1.44 4.46
CA GLY A 244 -18.33 1.27 5.46
C GLY A 244 -17.80 1.21 6.90
N TRP A 245 -16.55 1.62 7.13
CA TRP A 245 -15.95 1.60 8.46
C TRP A 245 -16.64 2.60 9.38
N LYS A 246 -16.91 2.17 10.61
CA LYS A 246 -17.59 3.00 11.60
C LYS A 246 -16.58 3.63 12.54
N VAL A 247 -16.74 4.90 12.85
CA VAL A 247 -15.93 5.56 13.88
C VAL A 247 -16.45 5.12 15.24
N ASP A 248 -15.60 4.46 16.02
CA ASP A 248 -15.88 4.10 17.41
C ASP A 248 -15.38 5.21 18.35
N HIS A 249 -14.12 5.61 18.17
CA HIS A 249 -13.50 6.71 18.92
C HIS A 249 -12.79 7.70 18.00
N LYS A 250 -12.74 8.97 18.39
CA LYS A 250 -12.04 10.03 17.66
C LYS A 250 -11.50 11.09 18.61
N SER A 251 -10.21 11.39 18.46
CA SER A 251 -9.57 12.58 19.00
C SER A 251 -8.95 13.37 17.84
N CYS A 252 -9.51 14.53 17.50
CA CYS A 252 -8.97 15.39 16.43
C CYS A 252 -8.62 16.76 16.96
N THR A 253 -7.42 17.20 16.61
CA THR A 253 -6.92 18.57 16.74
C THR A 253 -6.86 19.29 15.38
N CYS A 254 -7.22 18.59 14.30
CA CYS A 254 -7.17 19.01 12.90
C CYS A 254 -8.04 20.22 12.52
N LEU A 255 -9.05 20.56 13.32
CA LEU A 255 -9.95 21.71 13.08
C LEU A 255 -9.68 22.88 14.04
N CYS A 256 -8.64 22.79 14.86
CA CYS A 256 -8.27 23.86 15.78
C CYS A 256 -7.20 24.72 15.10
N ASP A 257 -7.50 25.99 14.81
CA ASP A 257 -6.60 27.03 14.26
C ASP A 257 -5.39 27.36 15.16
N HIS A 258 -5.07 26.51 16.12
CA HIS A 258 -4.00 26.72 17.06
C HIS A 258 -2.77 25.95 16.61
N THR A 259 -1.65 26.67 16.61
CA THR A 259 -0.27 26.17 16.55
C THR A 259 0.07 25.29 17.76
N HIS A 260 -0.80 24.35 18.12
CA HIS A 260 -0.44 23.30 19.06
C HIS A 260 0.67 22.55 18.36
N SER A 261 1.89 22.64 18.87
CA SER A 261 3.08 21.96 18.39
C SER A 261 3.20 20.53 18.95
N GLY A 262 2.17 20.01 19.64
CA GLY A 262 2.25 18.72 20.38
C GLY A 262 1.24 17.59 20.07
N MET A 263 0.03 17.84 19.55
CA MET A 263 -0.98 16.76 19.36
C MET A 263 -1.33 16.48 17.89
N GLY A 264 -1.30 15.21 17.48
CA GLY A 264 -1.87 14.69 16.23
C GLY A 264 -3.30 14.20 16.43
N CYS A 265 -3.94 13.72 15.37
CA CYS A 265 -5.28 13.14 15.43
C CYS A 265 -5.22 11.62 15.49
N THR A 266 -6.17 11.04 16.20
CA THR A 266 -6.40 9.60 16.25
C THR A 266 -7.86 9.28 15.96
N ILE A 267 -8.08 8.17 15.26
CA ILE A 267 -9.43 7.66 14.96
C ILE A 267 -9.39 6.15 15.10
N ASP A 268 -10.35 5.60 15.82
CA ASP A 268 -10.51 4.16 15.97
C ASP A 268 -11.69 3.77 15.08
N PHE A 269 -11.40 3.03 14.02
CA PHE A 269 -12.40 2.50 13.11
C PHE A 269 -12.75 1.07 13.48
N LEU A 270 -14.03 0.73 13.37
CA LEU A 270 -14.54 -0.64 13.40
C LEU A 270 -14.76 -1.12 11.95
N GLU A 271 -14.02 -2.14 11.54
CA GLU A 271 -14.21 -2.79 10.23
C GLU A 271 -15.45 -3.70 10.27
N PRO A 272 -16.41 -3.53 9.34
CA PRO A 272 -17.72 -4.17 9.44
C PRO A 272 -17.71 -5.69 9.19
N THR A 273 -16.72 -6.23 8.48
CA THR A 273 -16.68 -7.65 8.06
C THR A 273 -16.09 -8.56 9.14
N THR A 274 -14.98 -8.15 9.75
CA THR A 274 -14.22 -8.90 10.75
C THR A 274 -14.50 -8.42 12.17
N GLY A 275 -15.07 -7.22 12.33
CA GLY A 275 -15.27 -6.59 13.63
C GLY A 275 -13.96 -6.13 14.28
N GLN A 276 -12.86 -6.09 13.53
CA GLN A 276 -11.56 -5.67 14.05
C GLN A 276 -11.46 -4.14 14.11
N PHE A 277 -10.66 -3.66 15.06
CA PHE A 277 -10.35 -2.25 15.17
C PHE A 277 -9.14 -1.87 14.29
N VAL A 278 -9.25 -0.71 13.64
CA VAL A 278 -8.17 -0.05 12.92
C VAL A 278 -7.92 1.31 13.55
N TYR A 279 -6.80 1.40 14.28
CA TYR A 279 -6.31 2.60 14.94
C TYR A 279 -5.54 3.47 13.95
N TYR A 280 -6.13 4.57 13.53
CA TYR A 280 -5.46 5.58 12.73
C TYR A 280 -4.78 6.61 13.62
N SER A 281 -3.57 7.02 13.25
CA SER A 281 -2.95 8.24 13.74
C SER A 281 -2.26 9.00 12.63
N ASN A 282 -2.54 10.31 12.51
CA ASN A 282 -1.57 11.21 11.88
C ASN A 282 -0.62 11.72 12.95
N LEU A 283 0.59 11.17 12.95
CA LEU A 283 1.63 11.65 13.84
C LEU A 283 1.93 13.11 13.53
N LYS A 284 2.29 13.84 14.58
CA LYS A 284 2.55 15.27 14.47
C LYS A 284 3.85 15.59 13.73
N TRP A 285 3.72 16.58 12.84
CA TRP A 285 4.68 17.41 12.13
C TRP A 285 5.88 17.92 12.95
N ASN A 286 7.03 17.92 12.27
CA ASN A 286 8.37 18.48 12.55
C ASN A 286 9.51 17.50 12.23
N ARG A 287 9.21 16.31 11.71
CA ARG A 287 10.19 15.56 10.93
C ARG A 287 10.14 16.07 9.48
N THR A 288 11.28 16.52 8.99
CA THR A 288 11.67 16.56 7.56
C THR A 288 11.27 17.70 6.62
N HIS A 289 11.05 18.94 7.09
CA HIS A 289 11.54 20.10 6.31
C HIS A 289 13.01 20.40 6.69
N SER A 290 13.85 19.37 6.73
CA SER A 290 15.27 19.53 6.97
C SER A 290 16.03 19.07 5.73
N ASP A 291 17.08 19.80 5.36
CA ASP A 291 18.03 19.42 4.30
C ASP A 291 18.52 17.96 4.47
N ARG A 292 18.47 17.46 5.71
CA ARG A 292 18.74 16.07 6.08
C ARG A 292 17.87 15.06 5.34
N ARG A 293 16.59 15.33 5.02
CA ARG A 293 15.77 14.39 4.22
C ARG A 293 16.26 14.32 2.78
N SER A 294 16.41 15.45 2.12
CA SER A 294 16.87 15.51 0.72
C SER A 294 18.23 14.82 0.58
N GLN A 295 19.11 15.04 1.57
CA GLN A 295 20.38 14.32 1.68
C GLN A 295 20.16 12.81 1.88
N THR A 296 19.33 12.39 2.84
CA THR A 296 19.02 10.96 3.07
C THR A 296 18.44 10.29 1.83
N VAL A 297 17.48 10.90 1.13
CA VAL A 297 16.88 10.35 -0.10
C VAL A 297 17.94 10.27 -1.21
N THR A 298 18.79 11.28 -1.34
CA THR A 298 19.91 11.24 -2.31
C THR A 298 20.88 10.10 -1.99
N ASP A 299 21.23 9.91 -0.72
CA ASP A 299 22.09 8.83 -0.27
C ASP A 299 21.45 7.46 -0.48
N LEU A 300 20.17 7.29 -0.15
CA LEU A 300 19.43 6.04 -0.39
C LEU A 300 19.30 5.75 -1.89
N ASN A 301 19.04 6.75 -2.72
CA ASN A 301 19.00 6.57 -4.18
C ASN A 301 20.35 6.14 -4.75
N ARG A 302 21.44 6.68 -4.21
CA ARG A 302 22.80 6.25 -4.56
C ARG A 302 23.08 4.82 -4.12
N LEU A 303 22.62 4.44 -2.92
CA LEU A 303 22.84 3.11 -2.33
C LEU A 303 21.92 2.03 -2.89
N ALA A 304 20.77 2.39 -3.48
CA ALA A 304 19.79 1.46 -4.04
C ALA A 304 20.37 0.48 -5.07
N PHE A 305 21.52 0.82 -5.68
CA PHE A 305 22.20 -0.05 -6.64
C PHE A 305 23.62 -0.46 -6.23
N ALA A 306 24.10 0.00 -5.07
CA ALA A 306 25.50 -0.08 -4.66
C ALA A 306 25.74 -1.15 -3.60
#